data_AF-A0A6A3F1R4-F1
#
_entry.id   AF-A0A6A3F1R4-F1
#
_cell.length_a   1.000
_cell.length_b   1.000
_cell.length_c   1.000
_cell.angle_alpha   90.00
_cell.angle_beta   90.00
_cell.angle_gamma   90.00
#
_symmetry.space_group_name_H-M   'P 1'
#
loop_
_entity.id
_entity.type
_entity.pdbx_description
1 polymer ?
#
loop_
_entity_poly.entity_id
_entity_poly.type
_entity_poly.pdbx_seq_one_letter_code
_entity_poly.pdbx_strand_id
1 'polypeptide(L)'
;MPRRHSKLQATGPNSADSTDSNHSPEHEVPMKRKPTYLIRKEEEKSLQDEILQLQAQVAVLKTRGMPAGSSIAADPGLQHANAKSKALTNAIKQQQLGIASAQSLMMECMRTQYSNPLCTRICLKKDWGERRATLLAIREQKLRNAYEYVMARNVQSSVGQDENSNELFEDDNGDVISLGSTVVNFPGVRSLRQVFEALWFYLTNMEISISERLGHITVREDYDMIEGSAYNARITSSNTNGLIT
;
A
#
# COMPACT_ATOMS: atom_id res chain seq x y z
N MET A 1 34.06 22.09 12.49
CA MET A 1 35.49 21.81 12.21
C MET A 1 35.66 21.54 10.71
N PRO A 2 36.77 21.95 10.08
CA PRO A 2 36.77 23.28 9.44
C PRO A 2 36.98 23.32 7.91
N ARG A 3 36.58 24.44 7.30
CA ARG A 3 37.06 24.87 5.96
C ARG A 3 38.50 25.38 6.04
N ARG A 4 39.37 24.93 5.14
CA ARG A 4 40.52 25.67 4.57
C ARG A 4 40.59 25.28 3.08
N HIS A 5 40.61 26.18 2.09
CA HIS A 5 41.54 27.27 1.78
C HIS A 5 42.95 26.80 1.39
N SER A 6 43.17 26.71 0.08
CA SER A 6 44.43 27.10 -0.57
C SER A 6 44.20 27.36 -2.06
N LYS A 7 44.65 28.51 -2.56
CA LYS A 7 44.69 28.92 -3.98
C LYS A 7 46.12 29.38 -4.22
N LEU A 8 46.78 28.88 -5.27
CA LEU A 8 48.07 29.27 -5.90
C LEU A 8 48.38 28.08 -6.85
N GLN A 9 48.54 28.18 -8.18
CA GLN A 9 49.12 29.18 -9.08
C GLN A 9 50.65 29.19 -9.06
N ALA A 10 51.25 28.68 -10.15
CA ALA A 10 52.66 28.80 -10.49
C ALA A 10 52.83 28.81 -12.03
N THR A 11 53.49 29.86 -12.54
CA THR A 11 54.57 29.89 -13.58
C THR A 11 54.51 28.88 -14.75
N GLY A 12 54.68 29.24 -16.03
CA GLY A 12 55.48 30.31 -16.68
C GLY A 12 56.38 29.66 -17.77
N PRO A 13 57.21 30.35 -18.58
CA PRO A 13 57.39 31.79 -18.87
C PRO A 13 56.60 32.24 -20.14
N ASN A 14 56.49 33.50 -20.59
CA ASN A 14 57.30 34.74 -20.56
C ASN A 14 58.37 34.94 -21.65
N SER A 15 57.92 35.42 -22.82
CA SER A 15 58.39 36.60 -23.59
C SER A 15 59.84 37.12 -23.46
N ALA A 16 60.56 37.09 -24.59
CA ALA A 16 61.69 37.92 -25.05
C ALA A 16 61.94 37.54 -26.55
N ASP A 17 62.53 38.30 -27.49
CA ASP A 17 62.95 39.71 -27.68
C ASP A 17 63.31 39.89 -29.21
N SER A 18 63.69 41.02 -29.85
CA SER A 18 63.89 42.44 -29.49
C SER A 18 63.79 43.36 -30.74
N THR A 19 63.79 44.69 -30.53
CA THR A 19 64.36 45.77 -31.40
C THR A 19 64.29 45.72 -32.94
N ASP A 20 63.34 46.48 -33.49
CA ASP A 20 63.53 47.76 -34.23
C ASP A 20 64.34 47.91 -35.57
N SER A 21 63.79 48.81 -36.40
CA SER A 21 64.29 49.62 -37.54
C SER A 21 65.42 49.15 -38.49
N ASN A 22 65.08 48.96 -39.78
CA ASN A 22 65.14 50.05 -40.80
C ASN A 22 64.60 49.69 -42.21
N HIS A 23 64.29 50.72 -43.01
CA HIS A 23 63.91 50.64 -44.45
C HIS A 23 65.13 50.21 -45.30
N SER A 24 65.02 49.48 -46.42
CA SER A 24 64.41 49.93 -47.69
C SER A 24 64.19 48.75 -48.69
N PRO A 25 63.58 48.96 -49.89
CA PRO A 25 62.78 47.93 -50.56
C PRO A 25 63.55 47.05 -51.56
N GLU A 26 62.97 45.91 -51.94
CA GLU A 26 62.92 45.46 -53.35
C GLU A 26 61.85 44.36 -53.61
N HIS A 27 61.24 44.43 -54.81
CA HIS A 27 60.41 43.44 -55.51
C HIS A 27 59.37 42.57 -54.77
N GLU A 28 58.08 42.85 -55.05
CA GLU A 28 57.04 41.82 -55.02
C GLU A 28 57.37 40.69 -56.03
N VAL A 29 57.56 39.47 -55.54
CA VAL A 29 57.74 38.28 -56.39
C VAL A 29 56.35 37.67 -56.69
N PRO A 30 55.93 37.55 -57.96
CA PRO A 30 54.58 37.08 -58.28
C PRO A 30 54.38 35.62 -57.85
N MET A 31 53.35 35.37 -57.02
CA MET A 31 52.97 34.02 -56.62
C MET A 31 52.60 33.17 -57.85
N LYS A 32 53.49 32.23 -58.19
CA LYS A 32 53.28 31.27 -59.29
C LYS A 32 52.09 30.37 -58.94
N ARG A 33 50.95 30.59 -59.60
CA ARG A 33 49.72 29.79 -59.45
C ARG A 33 50.04 28.29 -59.60
N LYS A 34 49.65 27.46 -58.61
CA LYS A 34 49.78 26.00 -58.70
C LYS A 34 49.08 25.50 -59.98
N PRO A 35 49.70 24.61 -60.79
CA PRO A 35 49.03 23.98 -61.92
C PRO A 35 47.75 23.25 -61.52
N THR A 36 46.67 23.42 -62.28
CA THR A 36 45.30 22.92 -61.98
C THR A 36 45.17 21.39 -61.89
N TYR A 37 46.20 20.64 -62.29
CA TYR A 37 46.26 19.19 -62.08
C TYR A 37 46.73 18.84 -60.65
N LEU A 38 47.69 19.60 -60.09
CA LEU A 38 48.18 19.37 -58.73
C LEU A 38 47.12 19.74 -57.70
N ILE A 39 46.42 20.86 -57.89
CA ILE A 39 45.30 21.27 -57.02
C ILE A 39 44.24 20.16 -56.96
N ARG A 40 43.74 19.68 -58.11
CA ARG A 40 42.75 18.59 -58.16
C ARG A 40 43.23 17.29 -57.53
N LYS A 41 44.53 16.99 -57.58
CA LYS A 41 45.11 15.80 -56.94
C LYS A 41 45.28 15.96 -55.42
N GLU A 42 45.53 17.18 -54.95
CA GLU A 42 45.49 17.52 -53.51
C GLU A 42 44.04 17.44 -52.98
N GLU A 43 43.07 17.97 -53.73
CA GLU A 43 41.62 17.90 -53.43
C GLU A 43 41.10 16.45 -53.43
N GLU A 44 41.39 15.67 -54.47
CA GLU A 44 41.00 14.25 -54.58
C GLU A 44 41.49 13.44 -53.38
N LYS A 45 42.76 13.65 -52.97
CA LYS A 45 43.29 12.99 -51.78
C LYS A 45 42.59 13.45 -50.50
N SER A 46 42.37 14.76 -50.33
CA SER A 46 41.67 15.30 -49.15
C SER A 46 40.26 14.71 -49.01
N LEU A 47 39.55 14.51 -50.12
CA LEU A 47 38.22 13.89 -50.13
C LEU A 47 38.28 12.38 -49.84
N GLN A 48 39.32 11.67 -50.28
CA GLN A 48 39.53 10.26 -49.92
C GLN A 48 39.83 10.10 -48.41
N ASP A 49 40.69 10.95 -47.86
CA ASP A 49 41.00 10.98 -46.42
C ASP A 49 39.74 11.34 -45.57
N GLU A 50 38.92 12.30 -46.04
CA GLU A 50 37.63 12.65 -45.41
C GLU A 50 36.62 11.49 -45.48
N ILE A 51 36.48 10.80 -46.62
CA ILE A 51 35.61 9.63 -46.76
C ILE A 51 36.01 8.52 -45.78
N LEU A 52 37.31 8.25 -45.62
CA LEU A 52 37.79 7.28 -44.63
C LEU A 52 37.48 7.72 -43.19
N GLN A 53 37.65 9.01 -42.87
CA GLN A 53 37.32 9.55 -41.55
C GLN A 53 35.81 9.49 -41.26
N LEU A 54 34.97 9.78 -42.25
CA LEU A 54 33.51 9.68 -42.14
C LEU A 54 33.04 8.22 -42.04
N GLN A 55 33.65 7.29 -42.78
CA GLN A 55 33.36 5.85 -42.64
C GLN A 55 33.73 5.33 -41.24
N ALA A 56 34.89 5.75 -40.70
CA ALA A 56 35.29 5.43 -39.34
C ALA A 56 34.33 6.02 -38.29
N GLN A 57 33.90 7.28 -38.45
CA GLN A 57 32.88 7.89 -37.60
C GLN A 57 31.54 7.17 -37.69
N VAL A 58 31.09 6.76 -38.88
CA VAL A 58 29.86 5.97 -39.07
C VAL A 58 29.98 4.58 -38.45
N ALA A 59 31.15 3.95 -38.47
CA ALA A 59 31.38 2.68 -37.77
C ALA A 59 31.28 2.85 -36.24
N VAL A 60 31.92 3.88 -35.68
CA VAL A 60 31.83 4.22 -34.24
C VAL A 60 30.42 4.65 -33.83
N LEU A 61 29.69 5.37 -34.69
CA LEU A 61 28.30 5.75 -34.45
C LEU A 61 27.34 4.57 -34.61
N LYS A 62 27.66 3.55 -35.42
CA LYS A 62 26.88 2.29 -35.46
C LYS A 62 27.10 1.44 -34.21
N THR A 63 28.32 1.34 -33.67
CA THR A 63 28.57 0.60 -32.43
C THR A 63 28.09 1.34 -31.18
N ARG A 64 28.11 2.68 -31.19
CA ARG A 64 27.59 3.54 -30.10
C ARG A 64 26.08 3.85 -30.22
N GLY A 65 25.50 3.70 -31.41
CA GLY A 65 24.14 4.17 -31.77
C GLY A 65 23.00 3.21 -31.46
N MET A 66 23.25 2.08 -30.79
CA MET A 66 22.21 1.29 -30.13
C MET A 66 21.67 2.11 -28.93
N PRO A 67 20.43 2.64 -28.96
CA PRO A 67 19.90 3.39 -27.84
C PRO A 67 19.79 2.52 -26.58
N ALA A 68 19.82 3.10 -25.38
CA ALA A 68 19.84 2.34 -24.12
C ALA A 68 18.63 1.42 -23.89
N GLY A 69 17.53 1.58 -24.64
CA GLY A 69 16.40 0.64 -24.67
C GLY A 69 16.57 -0.58 -25.59
N SER A 70 17.53 -0.56 -26.54
CA SER A 70 17.76 -1.68 -27.47
C SER A 70 18.73 -2.73 -26.93
N SER A 71 19.62 -2.39 -25.98
CA SER A 71 20.42 -3.38 -25.24
C SER A 71 19.53 -4.26 -24.35
N ILE A 72 18.53 -3.65 -23.69
CA ILE A 72 17.45 -4.34 -22.95
C ILE A 72 16.66 -5.29 -23.87
N ALA A 73 16.55 -4.97 -25.16
CA ALA A 73 15.95 -5.82 -26.18
C ALA A 73 16.94 -6.74 -26.92
N ALA A 74 18.24 -6.70 -26.60
CA ALA A 74 19.28 -7.51 -27.26
C ALA A 74 19.85 -8.62 -26.38
N ASP A 75 19.71 -8.53 -25.05
CA ASP A 75 20.02 -9.66 -24.15
C ASP A 75 18.87 -10.68 -24.13
N PRO A 76 19.04 -11.90 -24.69
CA PRO A 76 18.02 -12.94 -24.64
C PRO A 76 17.75 -13.44 -23.22
N GLY A 77 18.71 -13.33 -22.29
CA GLY A 77 18.54 -13.68 -20.88
C GLY A 77 17.54 -12.75 -20.19
N LEU A 78 17.77 -11.44 -20.28
CA LEU A 78 16.86 -10.43 -19.73
C LEU A 78 15.50 -10.41 -20.45
N GLN A 79 15.44 -10.61 -21.77
CA GLN A 79 14.14 -10.81 -22.46
C GLN A 79 13.38 -12.02 -21.88
N HIS A 80 14.04 -13.16 -21.72
CA HIS A 80 13.42 -14.38 -21.22
C HIS A 80 12.98 -14.26 -19.75
N ALA A 81 13.74 -13.55 -18.92
CA ALA A 81 13.36 -13.20 -17.55
C ALA A 81 12.13 -12.28 -17.52
N ASN A 82 12.08 -11.24 -18.38
CA ASN A 82 10.93 -10.35 -18.50
C ASN A 82 9.66 -11.08 -19.00
N ALA A 83 9.81 -12.01 -19.96
CA ALA A 83 8.70 -12.84 -20.44
C ALA A 83 8.15 -13.75 -19.33
N LYS A 84 9.02 -14.40 -18.56
CA LYS A 84 8.66 -15.20 -17.38
C LYS A 84 7.97 -14.37 -16.30
N SER A 85 8.51 -13.19 -15.98
CA SER A 85 7.92 -12.25 -15.02
C SER A 85 6.51 -11.82 -15.45
N LYS A 86 6.34 -11.40 -16.71
CA LYS A 86 5.03 -11.05 -17.28
C LYS A 86 4.02 -12.20 -17.24
N ALA A 87 4.47 -13.44 -17.52
CA ALA A 87 3.61 -14.62 -17.42
C ALA A 87 3.17 -14.89 -15.97
N LEU A 88 4.09 -14.80 -15.00
CA LEU A 88 3.79 -14.97 -13.57
C LEU A 88 2.82 -13.89 -13.07
N THR A 89 3.05 -12.62 -13.39
CA THR A 89 2.15 -11.51 -13.03
C THR A 89 0.76 -11.68 -13.63
N ASN A 90 0.65 -12.16 -14.87
CA ASN A 90 -0.63 -12.47 -15.50
C ASN A 90 -1.35 -13.63 -14.79
N ALA A 91 -0.63 -14.69 -14.41
CA ALA A 91 -1.21 -15.82 -13.67
C ALA A 91 -1.71 -15.40 -12.28
N ILE A 92 -0.93 -14.62 -11.53
CA ILE A 92 -1.34 -14.06 -10.23
C ILE A 92 -2.60 -13.19 -10.40
N LYS A 93 -2.64 -12.33 -11.43
CA LYS A 93 -3.83 -11.51 -11.73
C LYS A 93 -5.06 -12.36 -12.06
N GLN A 94 -4.91 -13.43 -12.83
CA GLN A 94 -6.01 -14.37 -13.12
C GLN A 94 -6.50 -15.09 -11.86
N GLN A 95 -5.59 -15.50 -10.98
CA GLN A 95 -5.94 -16.10 -9.68
C GLN A 95 -6.69 -15.11 -8.77
N GLN A 96 -6.23 -13.86 -8.69
CA GLN A 96 -6.91 -12.79 -7.94
C GLN A 96 -8.32 -12.50 -8.47
N LEU A 97 -8.52 -12.50 -9.80
CA LEU A 97 -9.85 -12.37 -10.40
C LEU A 97 -10.76 -13.58 -10.07
N GLY A 98 -10.20 -14.78 -10.02
CA GLY A 98 -10.92 -15.99 -9.56
C GLY A 98 -11.35 -15.88 -8.09
N ILE A 99 -10.47 -15.40 -7.22
CA ILE A 99 -10.78 -15.14 -5.79
C ILE A 99 -11.88 -14.08 -5.67
N ALA A 100 -11.78 -12.96 -6.38
CA ALA A 100 -12.80 -11.91 -6.36
C ALA A 100 -14.17 -12.40 -6.86
N SER A 101 -14.20 -13.27 -7.87
CA SER A 101 -15.43 -13.92 -8.36
C SER A 101 -16.05 -14.83 -7.29
N ALA A 102 -15.23 -15.64 -6.61
CA ALA A 102 -15.68 -16.49 -5.51
C ALA A 102 -16.19 -15.68 -4.30
N GLN A 103 -15.52 -14.57 -3.97
CA GLN A 103 -15.95 -13.64 -2.92
C GLN A 103 -17.30 -12.98 -3.26
N SER A 104 -17.49 -12.56 -4.52
CA SER A 104 -18.76 -11.98 -4.99
C SER A 104 -19.94 -12.96 -4.83
N LEU A 105 -19.75 -14.22 -5.29
CA LEU A 105 -20.75 -15.28 -5.11
C LEU A 105 -21.03 -15.59 -3.63
N MET A 106 -19.98 -15.64 -2.80
CA MET A 106 -20.12 -15.87 -1.36
C MET A 106 -20.88 -14.73 -0.66
N MET A 107 -20.66 -13.48 -1.07
CA MET A 107 -21.35 -12.32 -0.50
C MET A 107 -22.85 -12.32 -0.82
N GLU A 108 -23.24 -12.76 -2.02
CA GLU A 108 -24.65 -12.96 -2.39
C GLU A 108 -25.30 -14.11 -1.57
N CYS A 109 -24.56 -15.21 -1.32
CA CYS A 109 -24.99 -16.25 -0.40
C CYS A 109 -25.12 -15.76 1.06
N MET A 110 -24.36 -14.75 1.47
CA MET A 110 -24.53 -14.09 2.78
C MET A 110 -25.74 -13.15 2.79
N ARG A 111 -25.98 -12.39 1.72
CA ARG A 111 -27.10 -11.43 1.58
C ARG A 111 -28.47 -12.09 1.82
N THR A 112 -28.65 -13.29 1.28
CA THR A 112 -29.88 -14.10 1.43
C THR A 112 -30.06 -14.70 2.84
N GLN A 113 -29.09 -14.51 3.76
CA GLN A 113 -29.19 -14.55 5.23
C GLN A 113 -29.71 -15.79 5.98
N TYR A 114 -30.31 -16.79 5.34
CA TYR A 114 -30.80 -18.00 6.02
C TYR A 114 -29.69 -18.90 6.58
N SER A 115 -28.41 -18.61 6.28
CA SER A 115 -27.27 -19.50 6.51
C SER A 115 -26.22 -18.98 7.52
N ASN A 116 -26.37 -17.79 8.10
CA ASN A 116 -25.41 -17.30 9.11
C ASN A 116 -25.65 -18.05 10.45
N PRO A 117 -24.64 -18.73 11.04
CA PRO A 117 -24.83 -19.55 12.25
C PRO A 117 -25.13 -18.74 13.52
N LEU A 118 -24.85 -17.43 13.53
CA LEU A 118 -25.26 -16.52 14.59
C LEU A 118 -26.74 -16.14 14.47
N CYS A 119 -27.29 -16.14 13.25
CA CYS A 119 -28.70 -15.90 13.00
C CYS A 119 -29.54 -17.14 13.33
N THR A 120 -30.73 -16.94 13.89
CA THR A 120 -31.71 -18.02 14.08
C THR A 120 -33.09 -17.39 14.18
N ARG A 121 -34.04 -17.88 13.38
CA ARG A 121 -35.43 -17.44 13.44
C ARG A 121 -36.07 -17.91 14.75
N ILE A 122 -36.50 -16.97 15.58
CA ILE A 122 -37.16 -17.24 16.87
C ILE A 122 -38.56 -16.65 16.90
N CYS A 123 -39.52 -17.39 17.45
CA CYS A 123 -40.92 -16.96 17.58
C CYS A 123 -41.22 -16.70 19.06
N LEU A 124 -41.09 -15.44 19.49
CA LEU A 124 -41.34 -15.05 20.88
C LEU A 124 -42.83 -14.82 21.12
N LYS A 125 -43.39 -15.50 22.13
CA LYS A 125 -44.78 -15.35 22.53
C LYS A 125 -45.03 -14.02 23.26
N LYS A 126 -46.31 -13.69 23.46
CA LYS A 126 -46.76 -12.48 24.17
C LYS A 126 -46.63 -12.59 25.69
N ASP A 127 -46.76 -13.79 26.26
CA ASP A 127 -46.54 -14.00 27.69
C ASP A 127 -45.06 -13.89 28.06
N TRP A 128 -44.77 -13.26 29.20
CA TRP A 128 -43.41 -13.03 29.69
C TRP A 128 -42.73 -14.31 30.18
N GLY A 129 -43.45 -15.20 30.84
CA GLY A 129 -42.92 -16.48 31.31
C GLY A 129 -42.55 -17.40 30.15
N GLU A 130 -43.46 -17.57 29.20
CA GLU A 130 -43.20 -18.34 27.98
C GLU A 130 -42.09 -17.72 27.12
N ARG A 131 -42.04 -16.39 27.00
CA ARG A 131 -40.96 -15.68 26.30
C ARG A 131 -39.60 -15.94 26.95
N ARG A 132 -39.51 -15.85 28.28
CA ARG A 132 -38.28 -16.13 29.04
C ARG A 132 -37.86 -17.60 28.94
N ALA A 133 -38.82 -18.54 28.99
CA ALA A 133 -38.57 -19.95 28.78
C ALA A 133 -38.02 -20.25 27.37
N THR A 134 -38.60 -19.65 26.32
CA THR A 134 -38.10 -19.78 24.94
C THR A 134 -36.69 -19.24 24.77
N LEU A 135 -36.37 -18.07 25.36
CA LEU A 135 -35.03 -17.48 25.30
C LEU A 135 -33.99 -18.29 26.08
N LEU A 136 -34.37 -18.88 27.22
CA LEU A 136 -33.51 -19.80 27.97
C LEU A 136 -33.24 -21.11 27.23
N ALA A 137 -34.26 -21.70 26.59
CA ALA A 137 -34.13 -22.97 25.87
C ALA A 137 -33.14 -22.91 24.70
N ILE A 138 -33.00 -21.75 24.03
CA ILE A 138 -32.06 -21.56 22.92
C ILE A 138 -30.65 -21.13 23.35
N ARG A 139 -30.45 -20.73 24.62
CA ARG A 139 -29.24 -20.06 25.12
C ARG A 139 -27.97 -20.86 24.82
N GLU A 140 -27.91 -22.12 25.26
CA GLU A 140 -26.70 -22.93 25.16
C GLU A 140 -26.33 -23.26 23.71
N GLN A 141 -27.33 -23.44 22.84
CA GLN A 141 -27.07 -23.61 21.41
C GLN A 141 -26.58 -22.31 20.76
N LYS A 142 -27.11 -21.15 21.15
CA LYS A 142 -26.60 -19.84 20.70
C LYS A 142 -25.16 -19.60 21.13
N LEU A 143 -24.81 -19.88 22.38
CA LEU A 143 -23.44 -19.75 22.90
C LEU A 143 -22.47 -20.71 22.18
N ARG A 144 -22.89 -21.96 21.94
CA ARG A 144 -22.11 -22.94 21.17
C ARG A 144 -21.87 -22.49 19.72
N ASN A 145 -22.93 -22.14 18.99
CA ASN A 145 -22.84 -21.63 17.62
C ASN A 145 -21.90 -20.41 17.54
N ALA A 146 -22.01 -19.48 18.50
CA ALA A 146 -21.18 -18.28 18.54
C ALA A 146 -19.71 -18.62 18.79
N TYR A 147 -19.40 -19.51 19.72
CA TYR A 147 -18.05 -19.99 19.97
C TYR A 147 -17.46 -20.70 18.73
N GLU A 148 -18.18 -21.66 18.15
CA GLU A 148 -17.74 -22.40 16.96
C GLU A 148 -17.49 -21.46 15.76
N TYR A 149 -18.38 -20.49 15.52
CA TYR A 149 -18.22 -19.49 14.46
C TYR A 149 -17.03 -18.55 14.71
N VAL A 150 -16.85 -18.05 15.93
CA VAL A 150 -15.72 -17.17 16.28
C VAL A 150 -14.40 -17.94 16.16
N MET A 151 -14.33 -19.18 16.63
CA MET A 151 -13.14 -20.01 16.46
C MET A 151 -12.85 -20.29 14.98
N ALA A 152 -13.87 -20.59 14.16
CA ALA A 152 -13.72 -20.86 12.73
C ALA A 152 -13.31 -19.62 11.91
N ARG A 153 -13.88 -18.45 12.18
CA ARG A 153 -13.56 -17.19 11.47
C ARG A 153 -12.11 -16.75 11.70
N ASN A 154 -11.58 -16.99 12.91
CA ASN A 154 -10.24 -16.54 13.31
C ASN A 154 -9.13 -17.60 13.15
N VAL A 155 -9.37 -18.75 12.49
CA VAL A 155 -8.36 -19.82 12.29
C VAL A 155 -7.08 -19.32 11.60
N GLN A 156 -7.19 -18.32 10.72
CA GLN A 156 -6.08 -17.74 9.96
C GLN A 156 -5.63 -16.37 10.50
N SER A 157 -6.14 -15.96 11.67
CA SER A 157 -5.80 -14.69 12.32
C SER A 157 -4.34 -14.66 12.73
N SER A 158 -3.71 -13.49 12.61
CA SER A 158 -2.29 -13.29 12.87
C SER A 158 -2.03 -13.01 14.36
N VAL A 159 -1.39 -13.97 15.04
CA VAL A 159 -1.15 -13.91 16.50
C VAL A 159 -0.41 -12.62 16.88
N GLY A 160 -1.08 -11.76 17.66
CA GLY A 160 -0.53 -10.50 18.14
C GLY A 160 -0.87 -9.27 17.31
N GLN A 161 -1.68 -9.38 16.25
CA GLN A 161 -2.24 -8.22 15.54
C GLN A 161 -3.71 -8.00 15.92
N ASP A 162 -4.09 -6.74 16.11
CA ASP A 162 -5.50 -6.37 16.27
C ASP A 162 -6.17 -6.40 14.89
N GLU A 163 -7.30 -7.11 14.81
CA GLU A 163 -8.04 -7.31 13.56
C GLU A 163 -9.46 -6.77 13.74
N ASN A 164 -9.94 -5.98 12.78
CA ASN A 164 -11.30 -5.46 12.78
C ASN A 164 -11.91 -5.52 11.38
N SER A 165 -12.98 -6.29 11.23
CA SER A 165 -13.77 -6.40 9.99
C SER A 165 -15.21 -5.99 10.27
N ASN A 166 -15.81 -5.23 9.36
CA ASN A 166 -17.23 -4.92 9.42
C ASN A 166 -17.83 -5.10 8.03
N GLU A 167 -18.60 -6.16 7.87
CA GLU A 167 -19.34 -6.44 6.64
C GLU A 167 -20.69 -5.71 6.72
N LEU A 168 -21.09 -5.04 5.63
CA LEU A 168 -22.37 -4.34 5.50
C LEU A 168 -23.09 -4.88 4.27
N PHE A 169 -24.38 -5.17 4.42
CA PHE A 169 -25.26 -5.64 3.36
C PHE A 169 -26.68 -5.13 3.58
N GLU A 170 -27.42 -5.02 2.49
CA GLU A 170 -28.83 -4.62 2.45
C GLU A 170 -29.65 -5.88 2.20
N ASP A 171 -30.71 -6.14 2.97
CA ASP A 171 -31.56 -7.32 2.77
C ASP A 171 -32.59 -7.14 1.64
N ASP A 172 -33.51 -8.09 1.47
CA ASP A 172 -34.57 -8.04 0.45
C ASP A 172 -35.66 -6.97 0.77
N ASN A 173 -35.69 -6.43 1.99
CA ASN A 173 -36.61 -5.38 2.44
C ASN A 173 -36.00 -3.97 2.33
N GLY A 174 -34.69 -3.87 2.14
CA GLY A 174 -33.92 -2.62 2.20
C GLY A 174 -33.35 -2.31 3.59
N ASP A 175 -33.41 -3.24 4.55
CA ASP A 175 -32.81 -3.06 5.87
C ASP A 175 -31.29 -3.24 5.80
N VAL A 176 -30.55 -2.28 6.35
CA VAL A 176 -29.08 -2.30 6.41
C VAL A 176 -28.62 -3.11 7.61
N ILE A 177 -27.89 -4.19 7.35
CA ILE A 177 -27.45 -5.17 8.35
C ILE A 177 -25.92 -5.23 8.37
N SER A 178 -25.37 -5.37 9.58
CA SER A 178 -23.93 -5.35 9.84
C SER A 178 -23.44 -6.64 10.51
N LEU A 179 -22.24 -7.08 10.12
CA LEU A 179 -21.56 -8.23 10.73
C LEU A 179 -20.11 -7.86 11.08
N GLY A 180 -19.94 -7.38 12.31
CA GLY A 180 -18.64 -7.07 12.88
C GLY A 180 -17.82 -8.32 13.24
N SER A 181 -16.50 -8.15 13.27
CA SER A 181 -15.52 -8.95 14.03
C SER A 181 -14.49 -7.96 14.59
N THR A 182 -14.11 -8.11 15.86
CA THR A 182 -13.00 -7.36 16.43
C THR A 182 -12.19 -8.27 17.33
N VAL A 183 -10.90 -8.39 17.05
CA VAL A 183 -9.89 -9.09 17.86
C VAL A 183 -8.99 -8.02 18.47
N VAL A 184 -8.89 -7.99 19.80
CA VAL A 184 -8.06 -7.03 20.54
C VAL A 184 -7.06 -7.79 21.39
N ASN A 185 -5.78 -7.48 21.21
CA ASN A 185 -4.67 -8.07 21.95
C ASN A 185 -4.37 -7.19 23.17
N PHE A 186 -4.16 -7.83 24.32
CA PHE A 186 -3.86 -7.14 25.58
C PHE A 186 -2.40 -7.41 25.99
N PRO A 187 -1.41 -6.65 25.46
CA PRO A 187 -0.01 -6.87 25.78
C PRO A 187 0.27 -6.68 27.28
N GLY A 188 1.03 -7.60 27.87
CA GLY A 188 1.37 -7.58 29.30
C GLY A 188 0.30 -8.16 30.24
N VAL A 189 -0.85 -8.61 29.74
CA VAL A 189 -1.80 -9.43 30.51
C VAL A 189 -1.16 -10.75 30.93
N ARG A 190 -1.41 -11.15 32.19
CA ARG A 190 -0.80 -12.35 32.82
C ARG A 190 -1.71 -13.56 32.82
N SER A 191 -3.03 -13.38 32.63
CA SER A 191 -4.00 -14.49 32.57
C SER A 191 -5.34 -14.04 31.96
N LEU A 192 -6.10 -14.99 31.43
CA LEU A 192 -7.49 -14.74 31.01
C LEU A 192 -8.38 -14.22 32.16
N ARG A 193 -8.12 -14.67 33.39
CA ARG A 193 -8.82 -14.21 34.60
C ARG A 193 -8.68 -12.69 34.80
N GLN A 194 -7.50 -12.13 34.57
CA GLN A 194 -7.26 -10.67 34.66
C GLN A 194 -8.14 -9.89 33.68
N VAL A 195 -8.32 -10.39 32.45
CA VAL A 195 -9.19 -9.78 31.44
C VAL A 195 -10.65 -9.93 31.83
N PHE A 196 -11.06 -11.11 32.30
CA PHE A 196 -12.42 -11.36 32.78
C PHE A 196 -12.80 -10.45 33.95
N GLU A 197 -11.94 -10.31 34.96
CA GLU A 197 -12.18 -9.45 36.13
C GLU A 197 -12.24 -7.96 35.73
N ALA A 198 -11.40 -7.50 34.81
CA ALA A 198 -11.45 -6.14 34.29
C ALA A 198 -12.71 -5.85 33.46
N LEU A 199 -13.11 -6.77 32.58
CA LEU A 199 -14.35 -6.68 31.81
C LEU A 199 -15.58 -6.73 32.73
N TRP A 200 -15.61 -7.63 33.71
CA TRP A 200 -16.70 -7.73 34.68
C TRP A 200 -16.83 -6.46 35.51
N PHE A 201 -15.72 -5.91 36.00
CA PHE A 201 -15.71 -4.62 36.70
C PHE A 201 -16.26 -3.49 35.82
N TYR A 202 -15.82 -3.41 34.55
CA TYR A 202 -16.31 -2.42 33.60
C TYR A 202 -17.81 -2.54 33.31
N LEU A 203 -18.30 -3.75 33.00
CA LEU A 203 -19.72 -4.02 32.74
C LEU A 203 -20.62 -3.67 33.95
N THR A 204 -20.11 -3.91 35.17
CA THR A 204 -20.82 -3.67 36.44
C THR A 204 -20.83 -2.20 36.87
N ASN A 205 -19.94 -1.37 36.33
CA ASN A 205 -19.77 0.06 36.67
C ASN A 205 -19.71 0.93 35.39
N MET A 206 -20.48 0.55 34.36
CA MET A 206 -20.33 1.10 33.02
C MET A 206 -20.84 2.54 32.94
N GLU A 207 -21.96 2.83 33.60
CA GLU A 207 -22.55 4.16 33.72
C GLU A 207 -21.60 5.16 34.41
N ILE A 208 -20.89 4.78 35.48
CA ILE A 208 -19.82 5.60 36.05
C ILE A 208 -18.71 5.79 35.01
N SER A 209 -18.24 4.68 34.43
CA SER A 209 -17.14 4.68 33.46
C SER A 209 -17.43 5.49 32.18
N ILE A 210 -18.68 5.63 31.76
CA ILE A 210 -19.08 6.47 30.62
C ILE A 210 -19.21 7.93 31.06
N SER A 211 -19.85 8.19 32.21
CA SER A 211 -20.06 9.53 32.75
C SER A 211 -18.74 10.27 32.97
N GLU A 212 -17.77 9.62 33.63
CA GLU A 212 -16.44 10.21 33.91
C GLU A 212 -15.63 10.49 32.64
N ARG A 213 -15.69 9.60 31.64
CA ARG A 213 -14.89 9.74 30.40
C ARG A 213 -15.48 10.70 29.38
N LEU A 214 -16.80 10.92 29.38
CA LEU A 214 -17.49 11.80 28.43
C LEU A 214 -17.98 13.13 29.05
N GLY A 215 -17.97 13.28 30.38
CA GLY A 215 -18.61 14.41 31.06
C GLY A 215 -20.15 14.38 30.96
N HIS A 216 -20.71 13.20 30.68
CA HIS A 216 -22.14 12.97 30.54
C HIS A 216 -22.76 12.55 31.89
N ILE A 217 -24.08 12.60 32.00
CA ILE A 217 -24.82 11.88 33.04
C ILE A 217 -25.34 10.60 32.39
N THR A 218 -24.73 9.46 32.76
CA THR A 218 -25.17 8.13 32.31
C THR A 218 -25.91 7.44 33.44
N VAL A 219 -27.07 6.85 33.14
CA VAL A 219 -27.89 6.08 34.08
C VAL A 219 -28.04 4.66 33.57
N ARG A 220 -27.97 3.68 34.47
CA ARG A 220 -28.27 2.28 34.20
C ARG A 220 -29.56 1.86 34.93
N GLU A 221 -30.53 1.35 34.17
CA GLU A 221 -31.76 0.73 34.66
C GLU A 221 -31.60 -0.79 34.57
N ASP A 222 -31.40 -1.48 35.70
CA ASP A 222 -31.34 -2.95 35.76
C ASP A 222 -32.77 -3.54 35.81
N TYR A 223 -33.12 -4.46 34.89
CA TYR A 223 -34.50 -4.97 34.71
C TYR A 223 -34.73 -6.42 35.16
N ASP A 224 -33.96 -7.39 34.65
CA ASP A 224 -34.04 -8.83 35.00
C ASP A 224 -32.62 -9.37 35.16
N MET A 225 -32.42 -10.26 36.12
CA MET A 225 -31.15 -10.93 36.37
C MET A 225 -31.39 -12.42 36.59
N ILE A 226 -30.67 -13.22 35.80
CA ILE A 226 -30.51 -14.65 35.99
C ILE A 226 -29.17 -14.82 36.70
N GLU A 227 -29.21 -15.03 38.01
CA GLU A 227 -28.03 -15.05 38.89
C GLU A 227 -26.91 -15.96 38.34
N GLY A 228 -25.69 -15.43 38.31
CA GLY A 228 -24.51 -16.12 37.75
C GLY A 228 -24.56 -16.40 36.23
N SER A 229 -25.55 -15.90 35.49
CA SER A 229 -25.86 -16.38 34.14
C SER A 229 -26.14 -15.28 33.10
N ALA A 230 -26.95 -14.27 33.42
CA ALA A 230 -27.23 -13.12 32.55
C ALA A 230 -27.84 -11.96 33.35
N TYR A 231 -27.64 -10.73 32.89
CA TYR A 231 -28.40 -9.56 33.33
C TYR A 231 -28.95 -8.81 32.11
N ASN A 232 -30.07 -8.12 32.28
CA ASN A 232 -30.64 -7.22 31.31
C ASN A 232 -30.73 -5.82 31.94
N ALA A 233 -30.07 -4.86 31.31
CA ALA A 233 -30.06 -3.48 31.75
C ALA A 233 -30.15 -2.54 30.55
N ARG A 234 -30.84 -1.41 30.73
CA ARG A 234 -30.82 -0.29 29.80
C ARG A 234 -29.81 0.73 30.30
N ILE A 235 -28.93 1.17 29.42
CA ILE A 235 -28.07 2.34 29.64
C ILE A 235 -28.66 3.51 28.87
N THR A 236 -28.76 4.67 29.51
CA THR A 236 -29.25 5.93 28.92
C THR A 236 -28.27 7.03 29.29
N SER A 237 -27.71 7.73 28.30
CA SER A 237 -26.77 8.85 28.51
C SER A 237 -27.44 10.18 28.14
N SER A 238 -27.20 11.21 28.95
CA SER A 238 -27.53 12.60 28.60
C SER A 238 -26.33 13.54 28.75
N ASN A 239 -26.28 14.58 27.93
CA ASN A 239 -25.28 15.64 28.00
C ASN A 239 -25.91 16.97 28.46
N THR A 240 -25.07 18.01 28.64
CA THR A 240 -25.51 19.36 29.06
C THR A 240 -26.55 20.00 28.15
N ASN A 241 -26.71 19.50 26.92
CA ASN A 241 -27.62 20.05 25.92
C ASN A 241 -28.97 19.28 25.89
N GLY A 242 -29.18 18.34 26.81
CA GLY A 242 -30.41 17.56 26.92
C GLY A 242 -30.60 16.49 25.84
N LEU A 243 -29.59 16.23 25.01
CA LEU A 243 -29.63 15.13 24.06
C LEU A 243 -29.51 13.80 24.82
N ILE A 244 -30.48 12.91 24.60
CA ILE A 244 -30.54 11.58 25.20
C ILE A 244 -30.21 10.54 24.13
N THR A 245 -29.29 9.64 24.45
CA THR A 245 -28.87 8.48 23.63
C THR A 245 -28.80 7.24 24.50
#